data_AF-A0A1A8RYD6-F1
#
_entry.id   AF-A0A1A8RYD6-F1
#
_cell.length_a   1.000
_cell.length_b   1.000
_cell.length_c   1.000
_cell.angle_alpha   90.00
_cell.angle_beta   90.00
_cell.angle_gamma   90.00
#
_symmetry.space_group_name_H-M   'P 1'
#
loop_
_entity.id
_entity.type
_entity.pdbx_description
1 polymer ?
#
loop_
_entity_poly.entity_id
_entity_poly.type
_entity_poly.pdbx_seq_one_letter_code
_entity_poly.pdbx_strand_id
1 'polypeptide(L)' 'MVSGCGTCLKYHMTQTKEPMVLTDLPEEPWHKVGTDLFQLDGRHYLLVIDYYSNYPEVVVLPNISAVTVISSL' A
#
# COMPACT_ATOMS: atom_id res chain seq x y z
N MET A 1 3.00 -27.66 18.17
CA MET A 1 1.68 -27.54 17.51
C MET A 1 0.83 -26.55 18.31
N VAL A 2 0.47 -25.39 17.74
CA VAL A 2 -0.33 -24.36 18.45
C VAL A 2 -1.77 -24.83 18.71
N SER A 3 -2.26 -25.76 17.88
CA SER A 3 -3.59 -26.39 18.00
C SER A 3 -3.80 -27.21 19.28
N GLY A 4 -2.74 -27.55 20.02
CA GLY A 4 -2.85 -28.24 21.31
C GLY A 4 -2.78 -27.31 22.53
N CYS A 5 -2.55 -26.01 22.33
CA CYS A 5 -2.42 -25.07 23.44
C CYS A 5 -3.80 -24.54 23.84
N GLY A 6 -4.31 -24.96 24.99
CA GLY A 6 -5.61 -24.52 25.51
C GLY A 6 -5.74 -22.99 25.66
N THR A 7 -4.66 -22.32 26.05
CA THR A 7 -4.63 -20.85 26.13
C THR A 7 -4.78 -20.20 24.74
N CYS A 8 -4.09 -20.71 23.72
CA CYS A 8 -4.20 -20.19 22.37
C CYS A 8 -5.60 -20.42 21.79
N LEU A 9 -6.18 -21.61 21.99
CA LEU A 9 -7.54 -21.93 21.54
C LEU A 9 -8.59 -21.03 22.20
N LYS A 10 -8.40 -20.68 23.47
CA LYS A 10 -9.30 -19.79 24.21
C LYS A 10 -9.35 -18.36 23.63
N TYR A 11 -8.21 -17.83 23.18
CA TYR A 11 -8.10 -16.45 22.68
C TYR A 11 -8.00 -16.35 21.15
N HIS A 12 -8.02 -17.48 20.43
CA HIS A 12 -7.91 -17.47 18.97
C HIS A 12 -9.04 -16.68 18.30
N MET A 13 -10.24 -16.69 18.87
CA MET A 13 -11.40 -15.94 18.36
C MET A 13 -11.53 -14.53 18.94
N THR A 14 -10.70 -14.12 19.89
CA THR A 14 -10.78 -12.77 20.48
C THR A 14 -10.09 -11.70 19.62
N GLN A 15 -9.33 -12.10 18.60
CA GLN A 15 -8.70 -11.20 17.62
C GLN A 15 -9.47 -11.28 16.29
N THR A 16 -10.72 -10.81 16.27
CA THR A 16 -11.46 -10.68 15.01
C THR A 16 -10.84 -9.57 14.18
N LYS A 17 -10.83 -9.74 12.84
CA LYS A 17 -10.32 -8.72 11.93
C LYS A 17 -11.17 -7.46 12.09
N GLU A 18 -10.56 -6.37 12.51
CA GLU A 18 -11.25 -5.09 12.63
C GLU A 18 -11.76 -4.62 11.24
N PRO A 19 -12.88 -3.88 11.19
CA PRO A 19 -13.34 -3.26 9.96
C PRO A 19 -12.27 -2.33 9.37
N MET A 20 -12.17 -2.30 8.04
CA MET A 20 -11.31 -1.34 7.37
C MET A 20 -11.86 0.07 7.59
N VAL A 21 -11.04 0.96 8.15
CA VAL A 21 -11.38 2.38 8.27
C VAL A 21 -11.09 3.05 6.92
N LEU A 22 -12.14 3.57 6.29
CA LEU A 22 -12.02 4.35 5.07
C LEU A 22 -11.40 5.71 5.39
N THR A 23 -10.59 6.22 4.48
CA THR A 23 -10.07 7.59 4.60
C THR A 23 -10.98 8.55 3.87
N ASP A 24 -11.13 9.77 4.40
CA ASP A 24 -11.90 10.82 3.75
C ASP A 24 -11.30 11.17 2.38
N LEU A 25 -12.18 11.47 1.43
CA LEU A 25 -11.79 11.93 0.10
C LEU A 25 -11.21 13.36 0.21
N PRO A 26 -10.10 13.68 -0.46
CA PRO A 26 -9.60 15.06 -0.51
C PRO A 26 -10.61 16.00 -1.19
N GLU A 27 -10.47 17.30 -0.99
CA GLU A 27 -11.36 18.31 -1.62
C GLU A 27 -10.89 18.75 -3.01
N GLU A 28 -9.61 18.60 -3.32
CA GLU A 28 -9.03 19.02 -4.61
C GLU A 28 -8.02 17.98 -5.12
N PRO A 29 -7.75 17.93 -6.45
CA PRO A 29 -6.74 17.07 -7.03
C PRO A 29 -5.36 17.24 -6.40
N TRP A 30 -4.61 16.14 -6.30
CA TRP A 30 -3.22 16.11 -5.82
C TRP A 30 -2.99 16.48 -4.35
N HIS A 31 -4.05 16.74 -3.57
CA HIS A 31 -3.93 16.96 -2.13
C HIS A 31 -3.46 15.74 -1.35
N LYS A 32 -3.80 14.55 -1.84
CA LYS A 32 -3.35 13.28 -1.30
C LYS A 32 -3.04 12.32 -2.42
N VAL A 33 -1.85 11.74 -2.37
CA VAL A 33 -1.41 10.73 -3.33
C VAL A 33 -1.12 9.42 -2.62
N GLY A 34 -1.42 8.31 -3.28
CA GLY A 34 -0.87 7.01 -2.95
C GLY A 34 0.30 6.74 -3.86
N THR A 35 1.33 6.12 -3.32
CA THR A 35 2.49 5.71 -4.11
C THR A 35 2.82 4.26 -3.81
N ASP A 36 3.17 3.51 -4.84
CA ASP A 36 3.62 2.13 -4.66
C ASP A 36 4.68 1.75 -5.71
N LEU A 37 5.47 0.72 -5.40
CA LEU A 37 6.46 0.16 -6.29
C LEU A 37 5.97 -1.18 -6.82
N PHE A 38 6.02 -1.36 -8.14
CA PHE A 38 5.68 -2.64 -8.76
C PHE A 38 6.70 -3.05 -9.82
N GLN A 39 6.66 -4.34 -10.18
CA GLN A 39 7.53 -4.90 -11.20
C GLN A 39 6.69 -5.58 -12.28
N LEU A 40 7.02 -5.33 -13.55
CA LEU A 40 6.41 -5.96 -14.70
C LEU A 40 7.47 -6.20 -15.78
N ASP A 41 7.51 -7.41 -16.35
CA ASP A 41 8.48 -7.80 -17.39
C ASP A 41 9.94 -7.47 -17.05
N GLY A 42 10.34 -7.68 -15.80
CA GLY A 42 11.70 -7.40 -15.32
C GLY A 42 12.05 -5.92 -15.15
N ARG A 43 11.10 -4.99 -15.36
CA ARG A 43 11.27 -3.56 -15.14
C ARG A 43 10.59 -3.12 -13.84
N HIS A 44 11.21 -2.13 -13.17
CA HIS A 44 10.65 -1.51 -11.97
C HIS A 44 9.87 -0.26 -12.34
N TYR A 45 8.80 -0.01 -11.59
CA TYR A 45 7.91 1.11 -11.80
C TYR A 45 7.52 1.75 -10.48
N LEU A 46 7.35 3.08 -10.50
CA LEU A 46 6.68 3.86 -9.46
C LEU A 46 5.28 4.18 -9.96
N LEU A 47 4.27 3.74 -9.22
CA LEU A 47 2.89 4.16 -9.40
C LEU A 47 2.62 5.33 -8.44
N VAL A 48 2.05 6.41 -8.95
CA VAL A 48 1.50 7.51 -8.17
C VAL A 48 0.02 7.62 -8.53
N ILE A 49 -0.87 7.66 -7.54
CA ILE A 49 -2.31 7.79 -7.77
C ILE A 49 -2.85 8.99 -7.00
N ASP A 50 -3.57 9.87 -7.68
CA ASP A 50 -4.33 10.94 -7.04
C ASP A 50 -5.58 10.38 -6.37
N TYR A 51 -5.76 10.63 -5.07
CA TYR A 51 -6.90 10.09 -4.31
C TYR A 51 -8.21 10.81 -4.64
N TYR A 52 -8.16 12.02 -5.19
CA TYR A 52 -9.37 12.76 -5.57
C TYR A 52 -10.00 12.16 -6.84
N SER A 53 -9.21 12.01 -7.90
CA SER A 53 -9.69 11.57 -9.22
C SER A 53 -9.46 10.08 -9.52
N ASN A 54 -8.68 9.37 -8.71
CA ASN A 54 -8.14 8.04 -9.01
C ASN A 54 -7.27 8.00 -10.28
N TYR A 55 -6.68 9.12 -10.69
CA TYR A 55 -5.83 9.19 -11.88
C TYR A 55 -4.43 8.60 -11.59
N PRO A 56 -3.97 7.59 -12.34
CA PRO A 56 -2.67 6.98 -12.15
C PRO A 56 -1.59 7.60 -13.04
N GLU A 57 -0.42 7.86 -12.46
CA GLU A 57 0.83 8.14 -13.15
C GLU A 57 1.85 7.02 -12.90
N VAL A 58 2.55 6.61 -13.96
CA VAL A 58 3.50 5.50 -13.90
C VAL A 58 4.85 5.95 -14.44
N VAL A 59 5.89 5.80 -13.61
CA VAL A 59 7.27 6.15 -13.95
C VAL A 59 8.11 4.88 -13.99
N VAL A 60 8.89 4.67 -15.06
CA VAL A 60 9.85 3.56 -15.14
C VAL A 60 11.08 3.90 -14.31
N LEU A 61 11.50 2.98 -13.45
CA LEU A 61 12.69 3.13 -12.61
C LEU A 61 13.82 2.19 -13.04
N PRO A 62 15.08 2.63 -12.97
CA PRO A 62 16.24 1.75 -13.18
C PRO A 62 16.48 0.78 -12.02
N ASN A 63 16.06 1.13 -10.80
CA ASN A 63 16.11 0.31 -9.59
C ASN A 63 15.16 0.87 -8.51
N ILE A 64 15.00 0.16 -7.39
CA ILE A 64 14.09 0.53 -6.29
C ILE A 64 14.80 1.24 -5.11
N SER A 65 15.99 1.80 -5.33
CA SER A 65 16.70 2.53 -4.26
C SER A 65 15.93 3.79 -3.86
N ALA A 66 16.01 4.16 -2.58
CA ALA A 66 15.37 5.37 -2.09
C ALA A 66 15.79 6.62 -2.88
N VAL A 67 17.06 6.72 -3.28
CA VAL A 67 17.57 7.84 -4.08
C VAL A 67 16.84 7.94 -5.42
N THR A 68 16.68 6.81 -6.12
CA THR A 68 15.98 6.75 -7.41
C THR A 68 14.50 7.06 -7.28
N VAL A 69 13.84 6.57 -6.23
CA VAL A 69 12.41 6.86 -5.98
C VAL A 69 12.22 8.34 -5.67
N ILE A 70 13.02 8.90 -4.75
CA ILE A 70 12.93 10.32 -4.36
C ILE A 70 13.19 11.24 -5.55
N SER A 71 14.12 10.89 -6.45
CA SER A 71 14.40 11.71 -7.64
C SER A 71 13.32 11.62 -8.74
N SER A 72 12.39 10.67 -8.63
CA SER A 72 11.35 10.40 -9.63
C SER A 72 9.95 10.86 -9.17
N LEU A 73 9.85 11.37 -7.94
CA LEU A 73 8.70 12.10 -7.40
C LEU A 73 8.84 13.58 -7.73
#